data_AF-R9JA56-F1
#
_entry.id   AF-R9JA56-F1
#
_cell.length_a   1.000
_cell.length_b   1.000
_cell.length_c   1.000
_cell.angle_alpha   90.00
_cell.angle_beta   90.00
_cell.angle_gamma   90.00
#
_symmetry.space_group_name_H-M   'P 1'
#
loop_
_entity.id
_entity.type
_entity.pdbx_description
1 polymer ?
#
loop_
_entity_poly.entity_id
_entity_poly.type
_entity_poly.pdbx_seq_one_letter_code
_entity_poly.pdbx_strand_id
1 'polypeptide(L)'
;MDVIYRTLPNLKTENQDIISVNYKLSNLHHWMNHEGEFKKYLQSLLDGANTNILAINALIELYNGVLAESRDRKCGLIEGISKMYDVLPDESKEKICHDLIGKRKFFEDAYRLIMDTFKDAAGGKEDAVQE
;
A
#
# COMPACT_ATOMS: atom_id res chain seq x y z
N MET A 1 2.12 -20.02 -54.49
CA MET A 1 2.07 -19.02 -53.40
C MET A 1 1.43 -19.68 -52.19
N ASP A 2 2.24 -19.90 -51.16
CA ASP A 2 1.80 -20.47 -49.89
C ASP A 2 0.66 -19.64 -49.28
N VAL A 3 -0.26 -20.30 -48.58
CA VAL A 3 -1.53 -19.75 -48.10
C VAL A 3 -1.29 -18.54 -47.21
N ILE A 4 -0.19 -18.52 -46.44
CA ILE A 4 0.13 -17.43 -45.53
C ILE A 4 0.41 -16.11 -46.25
N TYR A 5 1.09 -16.16 -47.40
CA TYR A 5 1.41 -14.97 -48.20
C TYR A 5 0.18 -14.35 -48.84
N ARG A 6 -0.89 -15.13 -49.04
CA ARG A 6 -2.18 -14.62 -49.51
C ARG A 6 -3.05 -14.11 -48.37
N THR A 7 -2.93 -14.67 -47.18
CA THR A 7 -3.77 -14.32 -46.03
C THR A 7 -3.27 -13.09 -45.29
N LEU A 8 -1.95 -12.96 -45.07
CA LEU A 8 -1.38 -11.86 -44.27
C LEU A 8 -1.78 -10.46 -44.77
N PRO A 9 -1.71 -10.14 -46.09
CA PRO A 9 -2.10 -8.81 -46.58
C PRO A 9 -3.58 -8.48 -46.41
N ASN A 10 -4.44 -9.49 -46.21
CA ASN A 10 -5.88 -9.32 -46.06
C ASN A 10 -6.32 -9.10 -44.61
N LEU A 11 -5.39 -9.18 -43.64
CA LEU A 11 -5.70 -8.88 -42.24
C LEU A 11 -5.84 -7.37 -42.02
N LYS A 12 -6.44 -6.96 -40.90
CA LYS A 12 -6.39 -5.55 -40.46
C LYS A 12 -4.94 -5.11 -40.26
N THR A 13 -4.61 -3.87 -40.62
CA THR A 13 -3.24 -3.32 -40.50
C THR A 13 -2.65 -3.50 -39.10
N GLU A 14 -3.43 -3.20 -38.05
CA GLU A 14 -3.01 -3.39 -36.65
C GLU A 14 -2.58 -4.83 -36.35
N ASN A 15 -3.29 -5.82 -36.90
CA ASN A 15 -2.94 -7.23 -36.72
C ASN A 15 -1.70 -7.60 -37.54
N GLN A 16 -1.54 -7.03 -38.75
CA GLN A 16 -0.34 -7.23 -39.55
C GLN A 16 0.90 -6.69 -38.83
N ASP A 17 0.80 -5.50 -38.23
CA ASP A 17 1.87 -4.86 -37.48
C ASP A 17 2.25 -5.70 -36.26
N ILE A 18 1.26 -6.11 -35.45
CA ILE A 18 1.51 -6.98 -34.29
C ILE A 18 2.17 -8.30 -34.73
N ILE A 19 1.70 -8.92 -35.81
CA ILE A 19 2.27 -10.18 -36.31
C ILE A 19 3.71 -9.98 -36.79
N SER A 20 3.97 -8.93 -37.58
CA SER A 20 5.30 -8.67 -38.15
C SER A 20 6.35 -8.34 -37.10
N VAL A 21 5.97 -7.63 -36.03
CA VAL A 21 6.88 -7.27 -34.94
C VAL A 21 7.20 -8.46 -34.05
N ASN A 22 6.22 -9.33 -33.79
CA ASN A 22 6.36 -10.38 -32.79
C ASN A 22 6.74 -11.76 -33.37
N TYR A 23 6.59 -11.96 -34.68
CA TYR A 23 6.74 -13.29 -35.29
C TYR A 23 7.54 -13.28 -36.58
N LYS A 24 8.51 -14.19 -36.66
CA LYS A 24 9.20 -14.49 -37.91
C LYS A 24 8.25 -15.21 -38.88
N LEU A 25 8.29 -14.81 -40.14
CA LEU A 25 7.48 -15.42 -41.20
C LEU A 25 7.69 -16.93 -41.33
N SER A 26 8.91 -17.41 -41.08
CA SER A 26 9.23 -18.86 -41.05
C SER A 26 8.46 -19.63 -39.98
N ASN A 27 8.26 -19.02 -38.80
CA ASN A 27 7.54 -19.65 -37.69
C ASN A 27 6.04 -19.69 -37.99
N LEU A 28 5.52 -18.61 -38.56
CA LEU A 28 4.14 -18.53 -39.02
C LEU A 28 3.87 -19.60 -40.10
N HIS A 29 4.76 -19.71 -41.09
CA HIS A 29 4.68 -20.75 -42.12
C HIS A 29 4.70 -22.15 -41.50
N HIS A 30 5.61 -22.42 -40.57
CA HIS A 30 5.67 -23.69 -39.85
C HIS A 30 4.33 -24.00 -39.16
N TRP A 31 3.81 -23.06 -38.36
CA TRP A 31 2.56 -23.25 -37.61
C TRP A 31 1.32 -23.44 -38.49
N MET A 32 1.24 -22.79 -39.65
CA MET A 32 0.13 -23.03 -40.59
C MET A 32 0.12 -24.46 -41.14
N ASN A 33 1.24 -25.18 -41.07
CA ASN A 33 1.35 -26.58 -41.45
C ASN A 33 1.31 -27.55 -40.24
N HIS A 34 1.33 -27.02 -39.00
CA HIS A 34 1.41 -27.81 -37.76
C HIS A 34 0.38 -27.31 -36.74
N GLU A 35 -0.91 -27.51 -37.05
CA GLU A 35 -2.04 -26.98 -36.27
C GLU A 35 -1.98 -27.34 -34.77
N GLY A 36 -1.58 -28.56 -34.44
CA GLY A 36 -1.47 -29.02 -33.05
C GLY A 36 -0.43 -28.24 -32.24
N GLU A 37 0.71 -27.91 -32.86
CA GLU A 37 1.73 -27.07 -32.23
C GLU A 37 1.26 -25.63 -32.08
N PHE A 38 0.58 -25.11 -33.11
CA PHE A 38 0.03 -23.76 -33.06
C PHE A 38 -1.03 -23.61 -31.96
N LYS A 39 -1.92 -24.58 -31.80
CA LYS A 39 -2.91 -24.61 -30.71
C LYS A 39 -2.25 -24.60 -29.33
N LYS A 40 -1.20 -25.40 -29.13
CA LYS A 40 -0.42 -25.40 -27.88
C LYS A 40 0.23 -24.04 -27.62
N TYR A 41 0.78 -23.41 -28.66
CA TYR A 41 1.35 -22.08 -28.55
C TYR A 41 0.30 -21.03 -28.14
N LEU A 42 -0.87 -21.02 -28.79
CA LEU A 42 -1.98 -20.13 -28.42
C LEU A 42 -2.42 -20.34 -26.96
N GLN A 43 -2.51 -21.59 -26.50
CA GLN A 43 -2.82 -21.89 -25.10
C GLN A 43 -1.76 -21.32 -24.15
N SER A 44 -0.47 -21.45 -24.48
CA SER A 44 0.61 -20.90 -23.66
C SER A 44 0.56 -19.38 -23.53
N LEU A 45 0.14 -18.67 -24.58
CA LEU A 45 -0.08 -17.22 -24.54
C LEU A 45 -1.22 -16.86 -23.59
N LEU A 46 -2.31 -17.64 -23.64
CA LEU A 46 -3.47 -17.44 -22.76
C LEU A 46 -3.10 -17.70 -21.29
N ASP A 47 -2.36 -18.77 -21.02
CA ASP A 47 -1.91 -19.12 -19.67
C ASP A 47 -0.96 -18.05 -19.10
N GLY A 48 -0.05 -17.52 -19.93
CA GLY A 48 0.81 -16.40 -19.58
C GLY A 48 0.02 -15.13 -19.26
N ALA A 49 -0.99 -14.80 -20.08
CA ALA A 49 -1.87 -13.66 -19.85
C ALA A 49 -2.65 -13.80 -18.53
N ASN A 50 -3.21 -14.98 -18.25
CA ASN A 50 -3.92 -15.26 -17.01
C ASN A 50 -3.01 -15.13 -15.78
N THR A 51 -1.78 -15.64 -15.87
CA THR A 51 -0.79 -15.51 -14.80
C THR A 51 -0.48 -14.05 -14.50
N ASN A 52 -0.30 -13.23 -15.54
CA ASN A 52 -0.05 -11.80 -15.38
C ASN A 52 -1.25 -11.06 -14.77
N ILE A 53 -2.48 -11.41 -15.18
CA ILE A 53 -3.71 -10.83 -14.61
C ILE A 53 -3.82 -11.15 -13.11
N LEU A 54 -3.56 -12.40 -12.71
CA LEU A 54 -3.56 -12.81 -11.31
C LEU A 54 -2.51 -12.05 -10.50
N ALA A 55 -1.30 -11.90 -11.04
CA ALA A 55 -0.24 -11.12 -10.41
C ALA A 55 -0.63 -9.65 -10.24
N ILE A 56 -1.23 -9.02 -11.26
CA ILE A 56 -1.73 -7.64 -11.19
C ILE A 56 -2.78 -7.50 -10.09
N ASN A 57 -3.74 -8.42 -10.01
CA ASN A 57 -4.77 -8.39 -8.98
C ASN A 57 -4.17 -8.49 -7.57
N ALA A 58 -3.22 -9.41 -7.36
CA ALA A 58 -2.53 -9.56 -6.09
C ALA A 58 -1.74 -8.28 -5.70
N LEU A 59 -1.10 -7.63 -6.66
CA LEU A 59 -0.38 -6.37 -6.42
C LEU A 59 -1.32 -5.21 -6.09
N ILE A 60 -2.48 -5.14 -6.74
CA ILE A 60 -3.52 -4.15 -6.41
C ILE A 60 -4.03 -4.36 -4.97
N GLU A 61 -4.30 -5.60 -4.58
CA GLU A 61 -4.73 -5.94 -3.23
C GLU A 61 -3.67 -5.55 -2.18
N LEU A 62 -2.40 -5.89 -2.43
CA LEU A 62 -1.28 -5.48 -1.58
C LEU A 62 -1.20 -3.95 -1.46
N TYR A 63 -1.26 -3.24 -2.59
CA TYR A 63 -1.19 -1.78 -2.60
C TYR A 63 -2.32 -1.14 -1.78
N ASN A 64 -3.54 -1.65 -1.94
CA ASN A 64 -4.69 -1.18 -1.17
C ASN A 64 -4.54 -1.48 0.33
N GLY A 65 -4.03 -2.65 0.70
CA GLY A 65 -3.72 -3.00 2.09
C GLY A 65 -2.68 -2.06 2.71
N VAL A 66 -1.59 -1.79 1.99
CA VAL A 66 -0.55 -0.83 2.41
C VAL A 66 -1.14 0.58 2.59
N LEU A 67 -2.03 1.01 1.69
CA LEU A 67 -2.71 2.30 1.83
C LEU A 67 -3.64 2.36 3.04
N ALA A 68 -4.35 1.27 3.35
CA ALA A 68 -5.20 1.19 4.53
C ALA A 68 -4.38 1.30 5.83
N GLU A 69 -3.33 0.48 5.97
CA GLU A 69 -2.46 0.50 7.16
C GLU A 69 -1.69 1.83 7.32
N SER A 70 -1.22 2.41 6.21
CA SER A 70 -0.48 3.68 6.25
C SER A 70 -1.35 4.87 6.68
N ARG A 71 -2.65 4.83 6.37
CA ARG A 71 -3.64 5.81 6.86
C ARG A 71 -3.94 5.65 8.34
N ASP A 72 -3.76 4.45 8.88
CA ASP A 72 -4.04 4.11 10.29
C ASP A 72 -2.80 4.20 11.20
N ARG A 73 -1.69 4.81 10.74
CA ARG A 73 -0.44 4.93 11.51
C ARG A 73 -0.57 5.59 12.89
N LYS A 74 -1.59 6.40 13.13
CA LYS A 74 -1.89 6.92 14.48
C LYS A 74 -2.43 5.84 15.41
N CYS A 75 -3.21 4.88 14.89
CA CYS A 75 -3.67 3.71 15.64
C CYS A 75 -2.57 2.66 15.76
N GLY A 76 -1.77 2.39 14.73
CA GLY A 76 -0.77 1.32 14.75
C GLY A 76 0.32 1.44 15.83
N LEU A 77 0.74 2.67 16.16
CA LEU A 77 1.67 2.90 17.29
C LEU A 77 0.99 2.59 18.64
N ILE A 78 -0.23 3.10 18.84
CA ILE A 78 -0.99 2.91 20.09
C ILE A 78 -1.39 1.44 20.24
N GLU A 79 -1.79 0.78 19.17
CA GLU A 79 -2.16 -0.63 19.15
C GLU A 79 -0.94 -1.52 19.39
N GLY A 80 0.21 -1.18 18.80
CA GLY A 80 1.48 -1.87 19.08
C GLY A 80 1.92 -1.73 20.53
N ILE A 81 1.84 -0.51 21.09
CA ILE A 81 2.12 -0.26 22.50
C ILE A 81 1.13 -1.00 23.41
N SER A 82 -0.16 -1.02 23.06
CA SER A 82 -1.20 -1.71 23.84
C SER A 82 -0.97 -3.21 23.87
N LYS A 83 -0.70 -3.83 22.71
CA LYS A 83 -0.37 -5.26 22.62
C LYS A 83 0.89 -5.61 23.41
N MET A 84 1.93 -4.76 23.36
CA MET A 84 3.15 -4.96 24.15
C MET A 84 2.89 -4.82 25.65
N TYR A 85 2.05 -3.88 26.07
CA TYR A 85 1.66 -3.72 27.46
C TYR A 85 0.86 -4.93 27.96
N ASP A 86 -0.07 -5.45 27.17
CA ASP A 86 -0.95 -6.57 27.55
C ASP A 86 -0.19 -7.88 27.83
N VAL A 87 0.91 -8.14 27.11
CA VAL A 87 1.73 -9.34 27.28
C VAL A 87 2.73 -9.25 28.44
N LEU A 88 2.85 -8.09 29.10
CA LEU A 88 3.73 -7.96 30.27
C LEU A 88 3.17 -8.74 31.47
N PRO A 89 4.04 -9.34 32.29
CA PRO A 89 3.65 -9.88 33.59
C PRO A 89 3.02 -8.80 34.47
N ASP A 90 2.09 -9.17 35.34
CA ASP A 90 1.34 -8.23 36.19
C ASP A 90 2.26 -7.38 37.07
N GLU A 91 3.33 -7.96 37.63
CA GLU A 91 4.35 -7.23 38.40
C GLU A 91 5.02 -6.11 37.59
N SER A 92 5.22 -6.32 36.29
CA SER A 92 5.81 -5.32 35.39
C SER A 92 4.80 -4.21 35.06
N LYS A 93 3.53 -4.56 34.89
CA LYS A 93 2.43 -3.58 34.70
C LYS A 93 2.25 -2.72 35.95
N GLU A 94 2.22 -3.34 37.14
CA GLU A 94 2.11 -2.64 38.42
C GLU A 94 3.28 -1.68 38.65
N LYS A 95 4.51 -2.10 38.34
CA LYS A 95 5.68 -1.23 38.43
C LYS A 95 5.59 -0.02 37.51
N ILE A 96 5.19 -0.21 36.25
CA ILE A 96 4.97 0.89 35.31
C ILE A 96 3.89 1.85 35.85
N CYS A 97 2.81 1.31 36.40
CA CYS A 97 1.73 2.12 36.98
C CYS A 97 2.22 2.93 38.19
N HIS A 98 3.00 2.31 39.08
CA HIS A 98 3.62 2.98 40.23
C HIS A 98 4.61 4.07 39.81
N ASP A 99 5.44 3.81 38.81
CA ASP A 99 6.40 4.79 38.29
C ASP A 99 5.68 6.00 37.65
N LEU A 100 4.57 5.77 36.96
CA LEU A 100 3.71 6.83 36.42
C LEU A 100 3.04 7.64 37.53
N ILE A 101 2.51 6.99 38.56
CA ILE A 101 1.93 7.66 39.73
C ILE A 101 3.01 8.45 40.48
N GLY A 102 4.24 7.93 40.58
CA GLY A 102 5.39 8.63 41.16
C GLY A 102 5.73 9.93 40.45
N LYS A 103 5.38 10.07 39.17
CA LYS A 103 5.50 11.30 38.39
C LYS A 103 4.32 12.26 38.54
N ARG A 104 3.31 11.96 39.36
CA ARG A 104 2.15 12.82 39.62
C ARG A 104 2.56 14.27 39.90
N LYS A 105 3.53 14.46 40.80
CA LYS A 105 3.96 15.80 41.23
C LYS A 105 4.52 16.63 40.07
N PHE A 106 5.27 15.99 39.17
CA PHE A 106 5.75 16.62 37.94
C PHE A 106 4.59 17.11 37.05
N PHE A 107 3.53 16.31 36.90
CA PHE A 107 2.35 16.71 36.12
C PHE A 107 1.53 17.82 36.79
N GLU A 108 1.38 17.77 38.11
CA GLU A 108 0.72 18.82 38.90
C GLU A 108 1.48 20.15 38.82
N ASP A 109 2.81 20.11 38.93
CA ASP A 109 3.68 21.28 38.84
C ASP A 109 3.66 21.86 37.41
N ALA A 110 3.72 21.01 36.38
CA ALA A 110 3.60 21.43 34.99
C ALA A 110 2.22 22.06 34.70
N TYR A 111 1.14 21.49 35.23
CA TYR A 111 -0.20 22.05 35.08
C TYR A 111 -0.32 23.41 35.75
N ARG A 112 0.20 23.58 36.97
CA ARG A 112 0.26 24.89 37.65
C ARG A 112 1.04 25.90 36.85
N LEU A 113 2.23 25.55 36.36
CA LEU A 113 3.06 26.44 35.56
C LEU A 113 2.34 26.92 34.29
N ILE A 114 1.67 26.01 33.59
CA ILE A 114 0.89 26.33 32.39
C ILE A 114 -0.26 27.30 32.76
N MET A 115 -1.01 26.98 33.81
CA MET A 115 -2.13 27.81 34.27
C MET A 115 -1.69 29.19 34.74
N ASP A 116 -0.59 29.30 35.45
CA ASP A 116 -0.04 30.57 35.92
C ASP A 116 0.46 31.40 34.74
N THR A 117 1.13 30.78 33.74
CA THR A 117 1.50 31.45 32.49
C THR A 117 0.27 32.01 31.74
N PHE A 118 -0.83 31.26 31.71
CA PHE A 118 -2.07 31.74 31.10
C PHE A 118 -2.76 32.84 31.93
N LYS A 119 -2.68 32.80 33.26
CA LYS A 119 -3.19 33.87 34.14
C LYS A 119 -2.38 35.15 33.97
N ASP A 120 -1.06 35.06 33.91
CA ASP A 120 -0.18 36.20 33.67
C ASP A 120 -0.44 36.81 32.29
N ALA A 121 -0.67 35.96 31.28
CA ALA A 121 -1.06 36.41 29.94
C ALA A 121 -2.48 37.02 29.89
N ALA A 122 -3.39 36.58 30.77
CA ALA A 122 -4.75 37.10 30.88
C ALA A 122 -4.86 38.35 31.78
N GLY A 123 -3.85 38.63 32.61
CA GLY A 123 -3.86 39.63 33.69
C GLY A 123 -2.94 40.84 33.48
N GLY A 124 -2.65 41.21 32.23
CA GLY A 124 -2.03 42.50 31.89
C GLY A 124 -3.02 43.66 31.71
N LYS A 125 -4.17 43.65 32.40
CA LYS A 125 -5.19 44.73 32.36
C LYS A 125 -5.96 44.86 33.68
N GLU A 126 -5.29 45.30 34.73
CA GLU A 126 -5.83 45.88 35.97
C GLU A 126 -4.57 46.48 36.61
N ASP A 127 -4.25 47.78 36.53
CA ASP A 127 -5.00 48.92 37.03
C ASP A 127 -4.59 50.24 36.34
N ALA A 128 -5.57 51.02 35.89
CA ALA A 128 -5.44 52.47 35.75
C ALA A 128 -6.85 53.10 35.76
N VAL A 129 -7.54 53.01 36.89
CA VAL A 129 -8.59 53.96 37.26
C VAL A 129 -8.05 54.71 38.47
N GLN A 130 -7.42 55.86 38.21
CA GLN A 130 -7.16 56.86 39.24
C GLN A 130 -8.42 57.72 39.38
N GLU A 131 -8.92 57.81 40.61
CA GLU A 131 -9.88 58.83 41.08
C GLU A 131 -9.35 60.25 40.93
#